data_AF-A0A8U0HU45-F1
#
_entry.id   AF-A0A8U0HU45-F1
#
_cell.length_a   1.000
_cell.length_b   1.000
_cell.length_c   1.000
_cell.angle_alpha   90.00
_cell.angle_beta   90.00
_cell.angle_gamma   90.00
#
_symmetry.space_group_name_H-M   'P 1'
#
loop_
_entity.id
_entity.type
_entity.pdbx_description
1 polymer ?
#
loop_
_entity_poly.entity_id
_entity_poly.type
_entity_poly.pdbx_seq_one_letter_code
_entity_poly.pdbx_strand_id
1 'polypeptide(L)'
;MADATKPITDHVLLDVLGDSPRTRILTVLIDHPDKEFDAEHLAEYAGVNADTVRDHIPALRAWGVVRDEEVIQTNKDSDAVAAFADAEWALTEYLASKEDVGEVDDDMNPIDS
;
A
#
# COMPACT_ATOMS: atom_id res chain seq x y z
N MET A 1 7.89 -22.06 -12.13
CA MET A 1 8.35 -21.73 -10.76
C MET A 1 7.42 -20.63 -10.30
N ALA A 2 6.56 -20.90 -9.31
CA ALA A 2 5.73 -19.86 -8.73
C ALA A 2 6.68 -18.91 -7.99
N ASP A 3 6.73 -17.66 -8.44
CA ASP A 3 7.29 -16.58 -7.65
C ASP A 3 6.38 -16.48 -6.43
N ALA A 4 6.80 -17.06 -5.31
CA ALA A 4 6.05 -16.97 -4.06
C ALA A 4 6.15 -15.51 -3.66
N THR A 5 5.17 -14.72 -4.11
CA THR A 5 5.16 -13.28 -3.84
C THR A 5 5.12 -13.14 -2.32
N LYS A 6 6.17 -12.54 -1.76
CA LYS A 6 6.21 -12.23 -0.34
C LYS A 6 5.17 -11.13 -0.09
N PRO A 7 4.29 -11.29 0.91
CA PRO A 7 3.35 -10.23 1.27
C PRO A 7 4.06 -8.91 1.56
N ILE A 8 3.37 -7.80 1.30
CA ILE A 8 3.83 -6.49 1.73
C ILE A 8 3.81 -6.44 3.26
N THR A 9 5.01 -6.32 3.84
CA THR A 9 5.18 -6.31 5.30
C THR A 9 5.95 -5.09 5.79
N ASP A 10 6.48 -4.30 4.87
CA ASP A 10 7.40 -3.20 5.15
C ASP A 10 7.14 -2.10 4.12
N HIS A 11 6.43 -1.06 4.56
CA HIS A 11 6.02 0.06 3.72
C HIS A 11 5.54 1.21 4.59
N VAL A 12 5.98 2.44 4.31
CA VAL A 12 5.71 3.64 5.14
C VAL A 12 4.23 3.89 5.44
N LEU A 13 3.36 3.62 4.46
CA LEU A 13 1.89 3.69 4.64
C LEU A 13 1.36 2.69 5.68
N LEU A 14 1.95 1.50 5.84
CA LEU A 14 1.58 0.55 6.89
C LEU A 14 1.97 1.07 8.27
N ASP A 15 3.12 1.73 8.39
CA ASP A 15 3.61 2.27 9.65
C ASP A 15 2.73 3.43 10.14
N VAL A 16 2.24 4.26 9.23
CA VAL A 16 1.44 5.45 9.57
C VAL A 16 -0.06 5.18 9.66
N LEU A 17 -0.62 4.39 8.73
CA LEU A 17 -2.07 4.11 8.71
C LEU A 17 -2.42 2.84 9.50
N GLY A 18 -1.41 2.10 9.96
CA GLY A 18 -1.55 0.86 10.69
C GLY A 18 -1.80 -0.35 9.80
N ASP A 19 -1.52 -1.52 10.37
CA ASP A 19 -1.53 -2.82 9.69
C ASP A 19 -2.93 -3.44 9.52
N SER A 20 -3.88 -2.66 9.00
CA SER A 20 -5.22 -3.14 8.71
C SER A 20 -5.30 -3.85 7.35
N PRO A 21 -6.23 -4.81 7.14
CA PRO A 21 -6.39 -5.45 5.84
C PRO A 21 -6.63 -4.46 4.69
N ARG A 22 -7.41 -3.39 4.95
CA ARG A 22 -7.64 -2.34 3.96
C ARG A 22 -6.36 -1.57 3.64
N THR A 23 -5.54 -1.26 4.65
CA THR A 23 -4.25 -0.59 4.43
C THR A 23 -3.33 -1.46 3.59
N ARG A 24 -3.17 -2.74 3.92
CA ARG A 24 -2.35 -3.68 3.13
C ARG A 24 -2.78 -3.74 1.66
N ILE A 25 -4.07 -3.87 1.40
CA ILE A 25 -4.61 -3.89 0.03
C ILE A 25 -4.33 -2.56 -0.69
N LEU A 26 -4.57 -1.43 -0.03
CA LEU A 26 -4.28 -0.11 -0.58
C LEU A 26 -2.79 0.02 -0.93
N THR A 27 -1.90 -0.38 -0.03
CA THR A 27 -0.46 -0.29 -0.23
C THR A 27 -0.02 -1.08 -1.46
N VAL A 28 -0.49 -2.32 -1.64
CA VAL A 28 -0.17 -3.11 -2.85
C VAL A 28 -0.62 -2.40 -4.12
N LEU A 29 -1.80 -1.77 -4.12
CA LEU A 29 -2.32 -1.08 -5.30
C LEU A 29 -1.52 0.18 -5.64
N ILE A 30 -1.02 0.89 -4.62
CA ILE A 30 -0.17 2.08 -4.80
C ILE A 30 1.24 1.69 -5.24
N ASP A 31 1.83 0.65 -4.65
CA ASP A 31 3.19 0.17 -4.95
C ASP A 31 3.26 -0.55 -6.31
N HIS A 32 2.15 -1.14 -6.77
CA HIS A 32 2.07 -1.84 -8.07
C HIS A 32 0.98 -1.25 -8.97
N PRO A 33 1.07 0.05 -9.32
CA PRO A 33 -0.03 0.75 -9.98
C PRO A 33 -0.28 0.21 -11.40
N ASP A 34 0.74 -0.35 -12.06
CA ASP A 34 0.66 -0.93 -13.39
C ASP A 34 0.08 -2.35 -13.43
N LYS A 35 -0.08 -2.99 -12.27
CA LYS A 35 -0.47 -4.39 -12.22
C LYS A 35 -1.99 -4.54 -12.14
N GLU A 36 -2.49 -5.51 -12.91
CA GLU A 36 -3.85 -6.00 -12.80
C GLU A 36 -3.86 -7.20 -11.85
N PHE A 37 -4.87 -7.26 -10.99
CA PHE A 37 -5.06 -8.34 -10.05
C PHE A 37 -6.46 -8.93 -10.17
N ASP A 38 -6.54 -10.24 -9.94
CA ASP A 38 -7.76 -10.84 -9.39
C ASP A 38 -7.67 -10.80 -7.85
N ALA A 39 -8.78 -11.15 -7.18
CA ALA A 39 -8.84 -11.11 -5.72
C ALA A 39 -7.88 -12.10 -5.04
N GLU A 40 -7.51 -13.21 -5.68
CA GLU A 40 -6.62 -14.22 -5.10
C GLU A 40 -5.18 -13.73 -5.15
N HIS A 41 -4.72 -13.26 -6.31
CA HIS A 41 -3.40 -12.67 -6.47
C HIS A 41 -3.23 -11.42 -5.60
N LEU A 42 -4.23 -10.54 -5.51
CA LEU A 42 -4.12 -9.36 -4.63
C LEU A 42 -4.03 -9.78 -3.16
N ALA A 43 -4.75 -10.83 -2.76
CA ALA A 43 -4.70 -11.36 -1.40
C ALA A 43 -3.32 -11.91 -1.04
N GLU A 44 -2.64 -12.58 -1.98
CA GLU A 44 -1.26 -13.05 -1.81
C GLU A 44 -0.29 -11.87 -1.56
N TYR A 45 -0.34 -10.84 -2.41
CA TYR A 45 0.50 -9.64 -2.26
C TYR A 45 0.20 -8.90 -0.94
N ALA A 46 -1.07 -8.79 -0.57
CA ALA A 46 -1.48 -8.09 0.64
C ALA A 46 -1.38 -8.96 1.90
N GLY A 47 -1.07 -10.26 1.81
CA GLY A 47 -1.02 -11.15 2.97
C GLY A 47 -2.35 -11.24 3.73
N VAL A 48 -3.47 -11.28 2.99
CA VAL A 48 -4.84 -11.40 3.51
C VAL A 48 -5.57 -12.53 2.78
N ASN A 49 -6.87 -12.72 3.04
CA ASN A 49 -7.70 -13.69 2.31
C ASN A 49 -8.44 -13.01 1.15
N ALA A 50 -8.73 -13.75 0.08
CA ALA A 50 -9.46 -13.24 -1.10
C ALA A 50 -10.85 -12.66 -0.77
N ASP A 51 -11.55 -13.22 0.22
CA ASP A 51 -12.84 -12.67 0.67
C ASP A 51 -12.67 -11.30 1.34
N THR A 52 -11.59 -11.12 2.11
CA THR A 52 -11.24 -9.83 2.70
C THR A 52 -10.92 -8.78 1.63
N VAL A 53 -10.29 -9.20 0.51
CA VAL A 53 -10.11 -8.33 -0.66
C VAL A 53 -11.48 -7.89 -1.19
N ARG A 54 -12.36 -8.84 -1.52
CA ARG A 54 -13.70 -8.57 -2.06
C ARG A 54 -14.52 -7.65 -1.15
N ASP A 55 -14.39 -7.78 0.16
CA ASP A 55 -15.06 -6.93 1.15
C ASP A 55 -14.56 -5.47 1.16
N HIS A 56 -13.34 -5.21 0.69
CA HIS A 56 -12.70 -3.89 0.74
C HIS A 56 -12.63 -3.16 -0.61
N ILE A 57 -12.60 -3.87 -1.73
CA ILE A 57 -12.57 -3.27 -3.07
C ILE A 57 -13.68 -2.26 -3.33
N PRO A 58 -14.96 -2.49 -2.96
CA PRO A 58 -16.02 -1.51 -3.19
C PRO A 58 -15.75 -0.15 -2.55
N ALA A 59 -15.15 -0.13 -1.35
CA ALA A 59 -14.79 1.11 -0.67
C ALA A 59 -13.62 1.83 -1.36
N LEU A 60 -12.58 1.09 -1.75
CA LEU A 60 -11.43 1.63 -2.48
C LEU A 60 -11.83 2.17 -3.86
N ARG A 61 -12.76 1.50 -4.54
CA ARG A 61 -13.38 2.00 -5.77
C ARG A 61 -14.20 3.27 -5.53
N ALA A 62 -14.99 3.32 -4.45
CA ALA A 62 -15.74 4.53 -4.09
C ALA A 62 -14.83 5.73 -3.79
N TRP A 63 -13.62 5.49 -3.31
CA TRP A 63 -12.57 6.51 -3.15
C TRP A 63 -11.86 6.86 -4.46
N GLY A 64 -12.13 6.13 -5.54
CA GLY A 64 -11.49 6.30 -6.83
C GLY A 64 -10.08 5.70 -6.90
N VAL A 65 -9.68 4.85 -5.95
CA VAL A 65 -8.37 4.16 -5.98
C VAL A 65 -8.38 3.03 -7.00
N VAL A 66 -9.51 2.32 -7.13
CA VAL A 66 -9.67 1.18 -8.04
C VAL A 66 -10.61 1.55 -9.19
N ARG A 67 -10.30 1.11 -10.41
CA ARG A 67 -11.13 1.35 -11.61
C ARG A 67 -12.26 0.32 -11.79
N ASP A 68 -11.96 -0.97 -11.60
CA ASP A 68 -12.89 -2.09 -11.84
C ASP A 68 -12.84 -3.12 -10.69
N GLU A 69 -13.95 -3.83 -10.45
CA GLU A 69 -14.08 -4.83 -9.39
C GLU A 69 -13.80 -6.26 -9.88
N GLU A 70 -13.95 -6.54 -11.18
CA GLU A 70 -13.64 -7.86 -11.76
C GLU A 70 -12.15 -8.00 -12.08
N VAL A 71 -11.55 -6.93 -12.61
CA VAL A 71 -10.10 -6.79 -12.81
C VAL A 71 -9.62 -5.64 -11.95
N ILE A 72 -9.10 -5.97 -10.77
CA ILE A 72 -8.70 -4.95 -9.80
C ILE A 72 -7.43 -4.28 -10.32
N GLN A 73 -7.59 -3.02 -10.72
CA GLN A 73 -6.51 -2.19 -11.20
C GLN A 73 -6.60 -0.80 -10.58
N THR A 74 -5.43 -0.26 -10.20
CA THR A 74 -5.29 1.10 -9.70
C THR A 74 -5.74 2.11 -10.76
N ASN A 75 -6.60 3.04 -10.36
CA ASN A 75 -7.05 4.14 -11.21
C ASN A 75 -6.02 5.27 -11.16
N LYS A 76 -4.93 5.13 -11.92
CA LYS A 76 -3.78 6.06 -11.92
C LYS A 76 -4.12 7.51 -12.23
N ASP A 77 -5.21 7.73 -12.95
CA ASP A 77 -5.69 9.06 -13.33
C ASP A 77 -6.54 9.72 -12.22
N SER A 78 -6.69 9.07 -11.06
CA SER A 78 -7.51 9.54 -9.96
C SER A 78 -6.75 10.47 -9.02
N ASP A 79 -7.37 11.57 -8.63
CA ASP A 79 -6.88 12.49 -7.60
C ASP A 79 -6.57 11.77 -6.29
N ALA A 80 -7.31 10.70 -5.96
CA ALA A 80 -7.06 9.93 -4.74
C ALA A 80 -5.74 9.15 -4.81
N VAL A 81 -5.43 8.54 -5.96
CA VAL A 81 -4.17 7.80 -6.15
C VAL A 81 -2.99 8.77 -6.14
N ALA A 82 -3.13 9.92 -6.83
CA ALA A 82 -2.13 10.97 -6.80
C ALA A 82 -1.87 11.49 -5.37
N ALA A 83 -2.93 11.72 -4.58
CA ALA A 83 -2.80 12.15 -3.20
C ALA A 83 -2.09 11.13 -2.30
N PHE A 84 -2.32 9.83 -2.49
CA PHE A 84 -1.60 8.78 -1.75
C PHE A 84 -0.12 8.71 -2.14
N ALA A 85 0.19 8.78 -3.44
CA ALA A 85 1.57 8.77 -3.91
C ALA A 85 2.36 10.00 -3.42
N ASP A 86 1.75 11.19 -3.49
CA ASP A 86 2.37 12.42 -2.99
C ASP A 86 2.62 12.35 -1.46
N ALA A 87 1.66 11.81 -0.71
CA ALA A 87 1.78 11.65 0.73
C ALA A 87 2.86 10.63 1.11
N GLU A 88 2.91 9.48 0.41
CA GLU A 88 3.94 8.47 0.59
C GLU A 88 5.33 9.06 0.32
N TRP A 89 5.52 9.72 -0.82
CA TRP A 89 6.80 10.32 -1.20
C TRP A 89 7.27 11.35 -0.18
N ALA A 90 6.39 12.31 0.18
CA ALA A 90 6.74 13.36 1.12
C ALA A 90 7.08 12.82 2.51
N LEU A 91 6.42 11.74 2.93
CA LEU A 91 6.70 11.10 4.20
C LEU A 91 8.03 10.34 4.17
N THR A 92 8.29 9.59 3.10
CA THR A 92 9.58 8.89 2.91
C THR A 92 10.75 9.89 2.91
N GLU A 93 10.64 11.01 2.20
CA GLU A 93 11.66 12.07 2.22
C GLU A 93 11.86 12.65 3.63
N TYR A 94 10.76 12.88 4.37
CA TYR A 94 10.84 13.41 5.72
C TYR A 94 11.55 12.44 6.67
N LEU A 95 11.20 11.16 6.63
CA LEU A 95 11.81 10.13 7.49
C LEU A 95 13.28 9.91 7.14
N ALA A 96 13.64 9.87 5.85
CA ALA A 96 15.04 9.82 5.42
C ALA A 96 15.84 11.03 5.95
N SER A 97 15.26 12.23 5.94
CA SER A 97 15.93 13.41 6.52
C SER A 97 16.13 13.32 8.04
N LYS A 98 15.33 12.51 8.73
CA LYS A 98 15.45 12.24 10.17
C LYS A 98 16.51 11.19 10.46
N GLU A 99 16.68 10.22 9.57
CA GLU A 99 17.74 9.21 9.63
C GLU A 99 19.11 9.88 9.53
N ASP A 100 19.26 10.83 8.59
CA ASP A 100 20.50 11.60 8.36
C ASP A 100 21.00 12.34 9.63
N VAL A 101 20.09 12.73 10.51
CA VAL A 101 20.39 13.42 11.78
C VAL A 101 20.36 12.49 13.00
N GLY A 102 20.16 11.19 12.79
CA GLY A 102 20.15 10.17 13.84
C GLY A 102 18.93 10.22 14.77
N GLU A 103 17.79 10.74 14.29
CA GLU A 103 16.53 10.77 15.05
C GLU A 103 15.68 9.50 14.83
N VAL A 104 15.89 8.79 13.71
CA VAL A 104 15.26 7.49 13.40
C VAL A 104 16.33 6.47 12.98
N ASP A 105 16.01 5.18 13.10
CA ASP A 105 16.87 4.07 12.66
C ASP A 105 16.70 3.75 11.17
N ASP A 106 17.41 2.72 10.68
CA ASP A 106 17.40 2.26 9.29
C ASP A 106 16.04 1.68 8.86
N ASP A 107 15.19 1.33 9.84
CA ASP A 107 13.80 0.89 9.64
C ASP A 107 12.81 2.06 9.85
N MET A 108 13.30 3.32 9.85
CA MET A 108 12.51 4.56 10.02
C MET A 108 11.75 4.67 11.36
N ASN A 109 12.12 3.88 12.36
CA ASN A 109 11.54 3.95 13.70
C ASN A 109 12.23 5.03 14.54
N PRO A 110 11.51 5.76 15.41
CA PRO A 110 12.12 6.71 16.33
C PRO A 110 13.18 6.07 17.22
N ILE A 111 14.37 6.66 17.26
CA ILE A 111 15.39 6.30 18.25
C ILE A 111 15.05 7.07 19.53
N ASP A 112 14.40 6.40 20.49
CA ASP A 112 14.14 6.98 21.82
C ASP A 112 15.45 7.53 22.40
N SER A 113 15.43 8.81 22.83
CA SER A 113 16.55 9.50 23.47
C SER A 113 16.57 9.33 24.98
#